data_AF-A0A4P5ULY5-F1
#
_entry.id   AF-A0A4P5ULY5-F1
#
_cell.length_a   1.000
_cell.length_b   1.000
_cell.length_c   1.000
_cell.angle_alpha   90.00
_cell.angle_beta   90.00
_cell.angle_gamma   90.00
#
_symmetry.space_group_name_H-M   'P 1'
#
loop_
_entity.id
_entity.type
_entity.pdbx_description
1 polymer ?
#
loop_
_entity_poly.entity_id
_entity_poly.type
_entity_poly.pdbx_seq_one_letter_code
_entity_poly.pdbx_strand_id
1 'polypeptide(L)' 'MDHIKNNLDKYSEYKSKSAELDSIRKKIIEITGISPVSLKIKNETLYIKANNNYEALELRMKIEHLNKYLNMNIKII' A
#
# COMPACT_ATOMS: atom_id res chain seq x y z
N MET A 1 -6.43 -20.03 31.89
CA MET A 1 -7.12 -18.83 31.35
C MET A 1 -6.38 -18.45 30.08
N ASP A 2 -6.50 -19.17 28.97
CA ASP A 2 -5.49 -19.03 27.91
C ASP A 2 -6.05 -19.20 26.49
N HIS A 3 -7.06 -18.40 26.12
CA HIS A 3 -7.58 -18.32 24.74
C HIS A 3 -7.44 -16.92 24.11
N ILE A 4 -6.70 -16.00 24.74
CA ILE A 4 -6.56 -14.59 24.30
C ILE A 4 -5.15 -14.26 23.77
N LYS A 5 -4.25 -15.24 23.60
CA LYS A 5 -2.88 -14.94 23.14
C LYS A 5 -2.69 -15.03 21.62
N ASN A 6 -3.56 -15.75 20.90
CA ASN A 6 -3.45 -15.89 19.43
C ASN A 6 -4.16 -14.80 18.61
N ASN A 7 -5.05 -14.00 19.22
CA ASN A 7 -5.76 -12.93 18.50
C ASN A 7 -4.99 -11.60 18.52
N LEU A 8 -4.15 -11.38 19.52
CA LEU A 8 -3.32 -10.16 19.64
C LEU A 8 -2.16 -10.14 18.64
N ASP A 9 -1.56 -11.30 18.32
CA ASP A 9 -0.52 -11.42 17.30
C ASP A 9 -1.06 -11.06 15.90
N LYS A 10 -2.23 -11.58 15.53
CA LYS A 10 -2.89 -11.22 14.27
C LYS A 10 -3.30 -9.75 14.22
N TYR A 11 -3.73 -9.17 15.34
CA TYR A 11 -4.07 -7.75 15.42
C TYR A 11 -2.84 -6.85 15.36
N SER A 12 -1.72 -7.28 15.95
CA SER A 12 -0.45 -6.54 15.91
C SER A 12 0.17 -6.59 14.52
N GLU A 13 0.11 -7.73 13.82
CA GLU A 13 0.45 -7.81 12.39
C GLU A 13 -0.44 -6.90 11.53
N TYR A 14 -1.74 -6.86 11.81
CA TYR A 14 -2.67 -5.98 11.10
C TYR A 14 -2.36 -4.49 11.34
N LYS A 15 -1.95 -4.15 12.57
CA LYS A 15 -1.55 -2.79 12.94
C LYS A 15 -0.23 -2.38 12.29
N SER A 16 0.75 -3.29 12.22
CA SER A 16 2.02 -3.06 11.52
C SER A 16 1.81 -2.86 10.02
N LYS A 17 0.99 -3.72 9.37
CA LYS A 17 0.64 -3.59 7.95
C LYS A 17 -0.14 -2.29 7.66
N SER A 18 -0.97 -1.83 8.59
CA SER A 18 -1.66 -0.53 8.46
C SER A 18 -0.70 0.66 8.53
N ALA A 19 0.31 0.63 9.40
CA ALA A 19 1.31 1.70 9.50
C ALA A 19 2.22 1.74 8.24
N GLU A 20 2.58 0.57 7.71
CA GLU A 20 3.29 0.46 6.44
C GLU A 20 2.46 1.00 5.27
N LEU A 21 1.16 0.66 5.20
CA LEU A 21 0.25 1.18 4.18
C LEU A 21 0.09 2.70 4.24
N ASP A 22 0.01 3.29 5.44
CA ASP A 22 -0.05 4.76 5.59
C ASP A 22 1.24 5.44 5.14
N SER A 23 2.39 4.83 5.46
CA SER A 23 3.71 5.31 5.01
C SER A 23 3.85 5.21 3.49
N ILE A 24 3.45 4.08 2.90
CA ILE A 24 3.40 3.89 1.45
C ILE A 24 2.46 4.93 0.82
N ARG A 25 1.29 5.19 1.42
CA ARG A 25 0.36 6.21 0.93
C ARG A 25 1.00 7.58 0.86
N LYS A 26 1.61 8.02 1.97
CA LYS A 26 2.30 9.32 2.03
C LYS A 26 3.40 9.40 1.00
N LYS A 27 4.19 8.33 0.85
CA LYS A 27 5.29 8.28 -0.12
C LYS A 27 4.80 8.29 -1.56
N ILE A 28 3.67 7.62 -1.86
CA ILE A 28 3.01 7.72 -3.17
C ILE A 28 2.58 9.16 -3.42
N ILE A 29 1.90 9.81 -2.46
CA ILE A 29 1.47 11.20 -2.60
C ILE A 29 2.67 12.14 -2.80
N GLU A 30 3.76 11.93 -2.06
CA GLU A 30 4.98 12.74 -2.16
C GLU A 30 5.67 12.60 -3.52
N ILE A 31 5.79 11.37 -4.04
CA ILE A 31 6.46 11.11 -5.33
C ILE A 31 5.57 11.47 -6.52
N THR A 32 4.28 11.15 -6.41
CA THR A 32 3.37 11.24 -7.56
C THR A 32 2.53 12.51 -7.57
N GLY A 33 2.32 13.13 -6.41
CA GLY A 33 1.33 14.20 -6.21
C GLY A 33 -0.11 13.69 -6.14
N ILE A 34 -0.31 12.38 -6.24
CA ILE A 34 -1.63 11.75 -6.41
C ILE A 34 -2.03 11.05 -5.12
N SER A 35 -3.26 11.32 -4.67
CA SER A 35 -3.85 10.64 -3.52
C SER A 35 -4.64 9.43 -3.98
N PRO A 36 -4.10 8.20 -3.83
CA PRO A 36 -4.84 7.01 -4.19
C PRO A 36 -6.09 6.87 -3.33
N VAL A 37 -7.17 6.38 -3.94
CA VAL A 37 -8.46 6.14 -3.30
C VAL A 37 -8.33 5.03 -2.26
N SER A 38 -7.58 3.99 -2.60
CA SER A 38 -7.38 2.85 -1.73
C SER A 38 -6.04 2.18 -2.00
N LEU A 39 -5.44 1.65 -0.93
CA LEU A 39 -4.22 0.86 -0.98
C LEU A 39 -4.47 -0.46 -0.28
N LYS A 40 -4.08 -1.55 -0.93
CA LYS A 40 -4.28 -2.90 -0.39
C LYS A 40 -3.09 -3.77 -0.73
N ILE A 41 -2.44 -4.34 0.27
CA ILE A 41 -1.41 -5.35 0.04
C ILE A 41 -2.08 -6.73 0.08
N LYS A 42 -1.91 -7.53 -0.97
CA LYS A 42 -2.38 -8.92 -1.04
C LYS A 42 -1.35 -9.76 -1.79
N ASN A 43 -0.93 -10.88 -1.18
CA ASN A 43 0.09 -11.77 -1.74
C ASN A 43 1.34 -10.99 -2.18
N GLU A 44 1.90 -10.17 -1.28
CA GLU A 44 3.10 -9.35 -1.52
C GLU A 44 2.97 -8.35 -2.69
N THR A 45 1.75 -8.17 -3.20
CA THR A 45 1.42 -7.19 -4.24
C THR A 45 0.64 -6.03 -3.63
N LEU A 46 1.14 -4.82 -3.80
CA LEU A 46 0.47 -3.57 -3.48
C LEU A 46 -0.50 -3.20 -4.61
N TYR A 47 -1.79 -3.27 -4.31
CA TYR A 47 -2.86 -2.79 -5.16
C TYR A 47 -3.15 -1.34 -4.84
N ILE A 48 -2.99 -0.48 -5.83
CA ILE A 48 -3.26 0.95 -5.73
C ILE A 48 -4.49 1.25 -6.57
N LYS A 49 -5.56 1.72 -5.93
CA LYS A 49 -6.74 2.19 -6.62
C LYS A 49 -6.62 3.69 -6.87
N ALA A 50 -6.57 4.08 -8.13
CA ALA A 50 -6.59 5.48 -8.53
C ALA A 50 -8.02 6.04 -8.49
N ASN A 51 -8.15 7.37 -8.44
CA ASN A 51 -9.45 8.02 -8.50
C ASN A 51 -10.00 8.08 -9.93
N ASN A 52 -9.11 8.25 -10.93
CA ASN A 52 -9.45 8.24 -12.35
C ASN A 52 -8.37 7.57 -13.20
N ASN A 53 -8.68 7.29 -14.48
CA ASN A 53 -7.72 6.71 -15.43
C ASN A 53 -6.47 7.59 -15.64
N TYR A 54 -6.61 8.92 -15.61
CA TYR A 54 -5.48 9.84 -15.71
C TYR A 54 -4.50 9.66 -14.53
N GLU A 55 -5.03 9.65 -13.31
CA GLU A 55 -4.23 9.40 -12.11
C GLU A 55 -3.66 7.98 -12.10
N ALA A 56 -4.39 6.99 -12.62
CA ALA A 56 -3.86 5.63 -12.77
C ALA A 56 -2.66 5.57 -13.72
N LEU A 57 -2.71 6.31 -14.83
CA LEU A 57 -1.63 6.40 -15.80
C LEU A 57 -0.41 7.11 -15.20
N GLU A 58 -0.61 8.27 -14.59
CA GLU A 58 0.43 9.03 -13.89
C GLU A 58 1.08 8.20 -12.78
N LEU A 59 0.25 7.52 -11.98
CA LEU A 59 0.72 6.56 -10.99
C LEU A 59 1.58 5.51 -11.67
N ARG A 60 1.15 4.86 -12.77
CA ARG A 60 1.93 3.82 -13.46
C ARG A 60 3.30 4.31 -13.93
N MET A 61 3.36 5.52 -14.49
CA MET A 61 4.64 6.10 -14.95
C MET A 61 5.57 6.40 -13.78
N LYS A 62 5.03 6.88 -12.66
CA LYS A 62 5.84 7.26 -11.49
C LYS A 62 6.10 6.09 -10.53
N ILE A 63 5.28 5.03 -10.58
CA ILE A 63 5.42 3.83 -9.73
C ILE A 63 6.67 3.02 -10.08
N GLU A 64 7.16 3.13 -11.32
CA GLU A 64 8.39 2.46 -11.75
C GLU A 64 9.57 2.87 -10.84
N HIS A 65 9.63 4.14 -10.43
CA HIS A 65 10.58 4.62 -9.43
C HIS A 65 10.30 4.05 -8.05
N LEU A 66 9.04 3.98 -7.61
CA LEU A 66 8.64 3.42 -6.30
C LEU A 66 8.96 1.93 -6.15
N ASN A 67 8.85 1.16 -7.23
CA ASN A 67 9.12 -0.28 -7.23
C ASN A 67 10.57 -0.57 -6.81
N LYS A 68 11.51 0.30 -7.22
CA LYS A 68 12.92 0.24 -6.81
C LYS A 68 13.14 0.53 -5.32
N TYR A 69 12.27 1.32 -4.69
CA TYR A 69 12.38 1.66 -3.26
C TYR A 69 11.66 0.69 -2.34
N LEU A 70 10.57 0.08 -2.81
CA LEU A 70 9.71 -0.75 -1.99
C LEU A 70 10.01 -2.25 -2.17
N ASN A 71 10.67 -2.67 -3.26
CA ASN A 71 10.94 -4.08 -3.57
C ASN A 71 9.66 -4.95 -3.46
N MET A 72 8.52 -4.39 -3.85
CA MET A 72 7.19 -4.99 -3.76
C MET A 72 6.54 -4.97 -5.13
N ASN A 73 5.79 -6.00 -5.48
CA ASN A 73 5.00 -5.96 -6.72
C ASN A 73 3.92 -4.88 -6.61
N ILE A 74 3.83 -3.93 -7.54
CA ILE A 74 2.81 -2.87 -7.50
C ILE A 74 1.87 -3.01 -8.69
N LYS A 75 0.56 -3.02 -8.42
CA LYS A 75 -0.49 -3.14 -9.42
C LYS A 75 -1.52 -2.03 -9.25
N ILE A 76 -1.72 -1.25 -10.31
CA ILE A 76 -2.68 -0.14 -10.30
C ILE A 76 -3.99 -0.62 -10.94
N ILE A 77 -5.07 -0.53 -10.17
CA ILE A 77 -6.43 -1.00 -10.50
C ILE A 77 -7.45 0.14 -10.50
#